data_AF-A0A9X3C2C9-F1
#
_entry.id   AF-A0A9X3C2C9-F1
#
_cell.length_a   1.000
_cell.length_b   1.000
_cell.length_c   1.000
_cell.angle_alpha   90.00
_cell.angle_beta   90.00
_cell.angle_gamma   90.00
#
_symmetry.space_group_name_H-M   'P 1'
#
loop_
_entity.id
_entity.type
_entity.pdbx_description
1 polymer ?
#
loop_
_entity_poly.entity_id
_entity_poly.type
_entity_poly.pdbx_seq_one_letter_code
_entity_poly.pdbx_strand_id
1 'polypeptide(L)'
;MTTRSFRSTATTPVERGREFGLAHAAQIAATVDAYRRIFATRAGAPVDLAHWGGLALDRIAAVSTALAEEVAGIADGADLPVTSIAAINARTEILAAVGASGAHECSTVVHVGEGSPVAVQAWDWYAALSDSWLVWEIPHADGHVTTTLTEYGILGKIGVSTRGLGLLFNILHHDQDGAGIGDPVHVLARAVLDEATDLNHALLKLSTAAVSASSSLTVIAVADGESAAISVECNPGGVGYALPDDNGLLLHTNHFLSNPAALHDDELRTGPDTVVRYDTLRRRLAGRTTPSIAQVLTAMNSHLLGGGALCCHADSTLPSTGQFETLATVALDVEAGTLTAHAGGPCTHPLNTTPPLETRMLNLKRIDNMDILTKDVQALVDFYHGTLGLPFHLPYEPDEEWAAIDFGNLTLYIFKSEVGEHAPRRTAVNPDNAPGLDSFAFEVDDLDESEAYLDGKVEWVDQRIEWKHPSGTWYRYRPFFDPDGNMLYITEPHPTDA
;
A
#
# COMPACT_ATOMS: atom_id res chain seq x y z
N MET A 1 -2.91 -2.67 -19.98
CA MET A 1 -4.21 -2.48 -20.67
C MET A 1 -4.78 -1.17 -20.19
N THR A 2 -5.40 -0.38 -21.07
CA THR A 2 -6.05 0.89 -20.68
C THR A 2 -7.38 0.57 -20.01
N THR A 3 -7.61 1.14 -18.82
CA THR A 3 -8.88 0.99 -18.09
C THR A 3 -10.02 1.60 -18.93
N ARG A 4 -11.11 0.84 -19.09
CA ARG A 4 -12.29 1.30 -19.84
C ARG A 4 -13.06 2.30 -18.98
N SER A 5 -13.49 3.40 -19.59
CA SER A 5 -14.33 4.39 -18.91
C SER A 5 -15.49 4.84 -19.78
N PHE A 6 -16.54 5.31 -19.12
CA PHE A 6 -17.71 5.92 -19.74
C PHE A 6 -18.18 7.08 -18.87
N ARG A 7 -18.48 8.23 -19.48
CA ARG A 7 -19.08 9.37 -18.78
C ARG A 7 -20.44 9.64 -19.38
N SER A 8 -21.46 9.60 -18.54
CA SER A 8 -22.83 9.92 -18.96
C SER A 8 -22.96 11.40 -19.31
N THR A 9 -23.79 11.69 -20.30
CA THR A 9 -24.18 13.06 -20.66
C THR A 9 -25.59 13.39 -20.20
N ALA A 10 -26.44 12.38 -20.02
CA ALA A 10 -27.78 12.55 -19.47
C ALA A 10 -27.76 12.56 -17.93
N THR A 11 -28.57 13.44 -17.34
CA THR A 11 -28.64 13.63 -15.88
C THR A 11 -29.90 13.03 -15.25
N THR A 12 -30.96 12.79 -16.04
CA THR A 12 -32.14 12.07 -15.55
C THR A 12 -31.86 10.57 -15.48
N PRO A 13 -32.37 9.83 -14.47
CA PRO A 13 -32.02 8.43 -14.29
C PRO A 13 -32.39 7.54 -15.49
N VAL A 14 -33.61 7.68 -16.02
CA VAL A 14 -34.07 6.90 -17.19
C VAL A 14 -33.21 7.17 -18.43
N GLU A 15 -32.98 8.43 -18.77
CA GLU A 15 -32.21 8.79 -19.97
C GLU A 15 -30.75 8.38 -19.83
N ARG A 16 -30.16 8.56 -18.65
CA ARG A 16 -28.81 8.11 -18.32
C ARG A 16 -28.68 6.60 -18.44
N GLY A 17 -29.63 5.85 -17.89
CA GLY A 17 -29.67 4.41 -18.01
C GLY A 17 -29.76 3.98 -19.47
N ARG A 18 -30.65 4.60 -20.25
CA ARG A 18 -30.82 4.32 -21.69
C ARG A 18 -29.56 4.64 -22.48
N GLU A 19 -28.89 5.75 -22.19
CA GLU A 19 -27.61 6.14 -22.79
C GLU A 19 -26.54 5.07 -22.53
N PHE A 20 -26.38 4.66 -21.28
CA PHE A 20 -25.43 3.61 -20.88
C PHE A 20 -25.76 2.26 -21.55
N GLY A 21 -27.04 1.89 -21.55
CA GLY A 21 -27.55 0.67 -22.17
C GLY A 21 -27.24 0.61 -23.67
N LEU A 22 -27.52 1.70 -24.40
CA LEU A 22 -27.24 1.82 -25.84
C LEU A 22 -25.73 1.74 -26.14
N ALA A 23 -24.90 2.40 -25.33
CA ALA A 23 -23.46 2.44 -25.52
C ALA A 23 -22.79 1.07 -25.29
N HIS A 24 -23.40 0.20 -24.47
CA HIS A 24 -22.78 -1.02 -23.97
C HIS A 24 -23.64 -2.28 -24.11
N ALA A 25 -24.63 -2.28 -25.01
CA ALA A 25 -25.60 -3.36 -25.16
C ALA A 25 -24.95 -4.76 -25.27
N ALA A 26 -23.89 -4.90 -26.09
CA ALA A 26 -23.19 -6.16 -26.27
C ALA A 26 -22.46 -6.62 -24.99
N GLN A 27 -21.80 -5.70 -24.29
CA GLN A 27 -21.10 -5.99 -23.04
C GLN A 27 -22.09 -6.34 -21.92
N ILE A 28 -23.21 -5.63 -21.83
CA ILE A 28 -24.28 -5.90 -20.85
C ILE A 28 -24.86 -7.29 -21.10
N ALA A 29 -25.18 -7.65 -22.35
CA ALA A 29 -25.67 -8.98 -22.71
C ALA A 29 -24.66 -10.08 -22.31
N ALA A 30 -23.37 -9.87 -22.59
CA ALA A 30 -22.32 -10.79 -22.19
C ALA A 30 -22.20 -10.96 -20.66
N THR A 31 -22.32 -9.87 -19.90
CA THR A 31 -22.33 -9.89 -18.42
C THR A 31 -23.56 -10.64 -17.88
N VAL A 32 -24.76 -10.39 -18.42
CA VAL A 32 -25.98 -11.12 -18.06
C VAL A 32 -25.82 -12.62 -18.33
N ASP A 33 -25.28 -13.00 -19.48
CA ASP A 33 -25.06 -14.40 -19.82
C ASP A 33 -23.99 -15.07 -18.94
N ALA A 34 -22.94 -14.34 -18.57
CA ALA A 34 -21.94 -14.82 -17.62
C ALA A 34 -22.57 -15.10 -16.25
N TYR A 35 -23.38 -14.17 -15.72
CA TYR A 35 -24.09 -14.36 -14.46
C TYR A 35 -25.11 -15.49 -14.51
N ARG A 36 -25.84 -15.64 -15.61
CA ARG A 36 -26.75 -16.78 -15.82
C ARG A 36 -26.02 -18.11 -15.67
N ARG A 37 -24.82 -18.24 -16.24
CA ARG A 37 -23.98 -19.45 -16.11
C ARG A 37 -23.45 -19.64 -14.69
N ILE A 38 -23.00 -18.58 -14.04
CA ILE A 38 -22.50 -18.62 -12.65
C ILE A 38 -23.61 -19.08 -11.71
N PHE A 39 -24.79 -18.44 -11.76
CA PHE A 39 -25.93 -18.82 -10.92
C PHE A 39 -26.35 -20.27 -11.17
N ALA A 40 -26.44 -20.69 -12.44
CA ALA A 40 -26.83 -22.07 -12.76
C ALA A 40 -25.81 -23.10 -12.26
N THR A 41 -24.52 -22.78 -12.36
CA THR A 41 -23.44 -23.64 -11.86
C THR A 41 -23.48 -23.77 -10.35
N ARG A 42 -23.71 -22.67 -9.63
CA ARG A 42 -23.76 -22.65 -8.17
C ARG A 42 -25.02 -23.29 -7.61
N ALA A 43 -26.17 -23.08 -8.26
CA ALA A 43 -27.43 -23.72 -7.90
C ALA A 43 -27.50 -25.21 -8.30
N GLY A 44 -26.61 -25.67 -9.18
CA GLY A 44 -26.69 -27.01 -9.79
C GLY A 44 -27.86 -27.20 -10.76
N ALA A 45 -28.57 -26.11 -11.10
CA ALA A 45 -29.73 -26.11 -11.99
C ALA A 45 -29.95 -24.70 -12.58
N PRO A 46 -30.67 -24.55 -13.71
CA PRO A 46 -31.01 -23.24 -14.25
C PRO A 46 -31.74 -22.35 -13.24
N VAL A 47 -31.31 -21.08 -13.15
CA VAL A 47 -31.93 -20.06 -12.29
C VAL A 47 -32.83 -19.15 -13.13
N ASP A 48 -34.06 -18.94 -12.68
CA ASP A 48 -35.04 -18.08 -13.37
C ASP A 48 -34.80 -16.59 -13.08
N LEU A 49 -34.07 -15.93 -13.99
CA LEU A 49 -33.79 -14.50 -13.88
C LEU A 49 -35.06 -13.63 -13.96
N ALA A 50 -36.16 -14.11 -14.54
CA ALA A 50 -37.40 -13.33 -14.56
C ALA A 50 -38.01 -13.26 -13.15
N HIS A 51 -38.05 -14.39 -12.44
CA HIS A 51 -38.51 -14.46 -11.06
C HIS A 51 -37.60 -13.66 -10.12
N TRP A 52 -36.30 -13.97 -10.08
CA TRP A 52 -35.36 -13.30 -9.18
C TRP A 52 -35.19 -11.82 -9.50
N GLY A 53 -35.17 -11.48 -10.79
CA GLY A 53 -35.11 -10.10 -11.25
C GLY A 53 -36.34 -9.27 -10.91
N GLY A 54 -37.53 -9.89 -10.87
CA GLY A 54 -38.75 -9.23 -10.40
C GLY A 54 -38.65 -8.86 -8.92
N LEU A 55 -38.24 -9.81 -8.07
CA LEU A 55 -38.01 -9.55 -6.63
C LEU A 55 -36.94 -8.47 -6.41
N ALA A 56 -35.85 -8.54 -7.18
CA ALA A 56 -34.80 -7.54 -7.16
C ALA A 56 -35.32 -6.15 -7.53
N LEU A 57 -36.11 -6.02 -8.61
CA LEU A 57 -36.65 -4.74 -9.05
C LEU A 57 -37.51 -4.08 -7.96
N ASP A 58 -38.34 -4.86 -7.25
CA ASP A 58 -39.15 -4.37 -6.14
C ASP A 58 -38.28 -3.81 -5.00
N ARG A 59 -37.19 -4.51 -4.64
CA ARG A 59 -36.25 -4.03 -3.62
C ARG A 59 -35.44 -2.82 -4.08
N ILE A 60 -34.99 -2.79 -5.33
CA ILE A 60 -34.28 -1.64 -5.91
C ILE A 60 -35.16 -0.39 -5.84
N ALA A 61 -36.44 -0.51 -6.21
CA ALA A 61 -37.40 0.60 -6.14
C ALA A 61 -37.66 1.06 -4.70
N ALA A 62 -37.61 0.15 -3.72
CA ALA A 62 -37.73 0.49 -2.30
C ALA A 62 -36.49 1.23 -1.75
N VAL A 63 -35.28 0.88 -2.23
CA VAL A 63 -34.04 1.57 -1.87
C VAL A 63 -33.98 2.97 -2.50
N SER A 64 -34.24 3.06 -3.81
CA SER A 64 -34.26 4.31 -4.55
C SER A 64 -35.05 4.18 -5.84
N THR A 65 -36.15 4.93 -5.94
CA THR A 65 -36.97 4.99 -7.16
C THR A 65 -36.16 5.44 -8.38
N ALA A 66 -35.24 6.39 -8.20
CA ALA A 66 -34.37 6.88 -9.27
C ALA A 66 -33.45 5.77 -9.82
N LEU A 67 -32.91 4.92 -8.94
CA LEU A 67 -32.05 3.81 -9.37
C LEU A 67 -32.84 2.70 -10.07
N ALA A 68 -34.10 2.46 -9.68
CA ALA A 68 -34.98 1.54 -10.41
C ALA A 68 -35.31 2.06 -11.82
N GLU A 69 -35.54 3.37 -11.97
CA GLU A 69 -35.70 4.04 -13.26
C GLU A 69 -34.44 3.92 -14.14
N GLU A 70 -33.26 4.07 -13.56
CA GLU A 70 -31.98 3.89 -14.27
C GLU A 70 -31.79 2.44 -14.72
N VAL A 71 -32.15 1.44 -13.90
CA VAL A 71 -32.18 0.01 -14.30
C VAL A 71 -33.12 -0.22 -15.48
N ALA A 72 -34.31 0.38 -15.46
CA ALA A 72 -35.26 0.30 -16.57
C ALA A 72 -34.69 0.95 -17.84
N GLY A 73 -34.03 2.09 -17.71
CA GLY A 73 -33.32 2.74 -18.81
C GLY A 73 -32.22 1.86 -19.40
N ILE A 74 -31.36 1.27 -18.56
CA ILE A 74 -30.29 0.35 -19.00
C ILE A 74 -30.88 -0.82 -19.78
N ALA A 75 -31.97 -1.41 -19.28
CA ALA A 75 -32.64 -2.53 -19.93
C ALA A 75 -33.19 -2.16 -21.32
N ASP A 76 -33.88 -1.03 -21.42
CA ASP A 76 -34.41 -0.50 -22.68
C ASP A 76 -33.31 -0.14 -23.67
N GLY A 77 -32.22 0.49 -23.22
CA GLY A 77 -31.07 0.82 -24.07
C GLY A 77 -30.30 -0.41 -24.56
N ALA A 78 -30.22 -1.46 -23.74
CA ALA A 78 -29.53 -2.71 -24.08
C ALA A 78 -30.41 -3.73 -24.83
N ASP A 79 -31.70 -3.44 -25.02
CA ASP A 79 -32.72 -4.36 -25.56
C ASP A 79 -32.78 -5.70 -24.79
N LEU A 80 -32.82 -5.60 -23.46
CA LEU A 80 -32.89 -6.75 -22.55
C LEU A 80 -34.09 -6.63 -21.60
N PRO A 81 -34.63 -7.76 -21.09
CA PRO A 81 -35.66 -7.70 -20.06
C PRO A 81 -35.15 -6.96 -18.81
N VAL A 82 -35.94 -6.02 -18.28
CA VAL A 82 -35.60 -5.28 -17.05
C VAL A 82 -35.26 -6.19 -15.88
N THR A 83 -35.90 -7.35 -15.78
CA THR A 83 -35.62 -8.36 -14.77
C THR A 83 -34.22 -8.96 -14.92
N SER A 84 -33.67 -9.06 -16.12
CA SER A 84 -32.27 -9.50 -16.31
C SER A 84 -31.28 -8.48 -15.73
N ILE A 85 -31.54 -7.18 -15.91
CA ILE A 85 -30.69 -6.10 -15.37
C ILE A 85 -30.84 -6.00 -13.86
N ALA A 86 -32.08 -6.04 -13.35
CA ALA A 86 -32.34 -6.07 -11.92
C ALA A 86 -31.68 -7.28 -11.24
N ALA A 87 -31.72 -8.47 -11.87
CA ALA A 87 -31.09 -9.67 -11.33
C ALA A 87 -29.56 -9.53 -11.19
N ILE A 88 -28.85 -8.97 -12.18
CA ILE A 88 -27.40 -8.78 -12.05
C ILE A 88 -27.03 -7.68 -11.03
N ASN A 89 -27.93 -6.71 -10.78
CA ASN A 89 -27.78 -5.74 -9.70
C ASN A 89 -28.04 -6.36 -8.31
N ALA A 90 -28.72 -7.51 -8.25
CA ALA A 90 -28.95 -8.31 -7.05
C ALA A 90 -28.14 -9.62 -7.04
N ARG A 91 -27.00 -9.65 -7.74
CA ARG A 91 -26.23 -10.88 -7.93
C ARG A 91 -25.71 -11.49 -6.63
N THR A 92 -25.39 -10.66 -5.63
CA THR A 92 -24.86 -11.10 -4.34
C THR A 92 -25.96 -11.82 -3.58
N GLU A 93 -27.16 -11.24 -3.61
CA GLU A 93 -28.38 -11.75 -2.98
C GLU A 93 -28.84 -13.05 -3.66
N ILE A 94 -28.79 -13.10 -5.00
CA ILE A 94 -29.09 -14.34 -5.74
C ILE A 94 -28.08 -15.43 -5.43
N LEU A 95 -26.78 -15.13 -5.39
CA LEU A 95 -25.74 -16.11 -5.04
C LEU A 95 -25.95 -16.68 -3.64
N ALA A 96 -26.22 -15.81 -2.66
CA ALA A 96 -26.55 -16.24 -1.30
C ALA A 96 -27.81 -17.12 -1.27
N ALA A 97 -28.87 -16.71 -1.97
CA ALA A 97 -30.15 -17.43 -1.98
C ALA A 97 -30.08 -18.81 -2.64
N VAL A 98 -29.17 -19.02 -3.60
CA VAL A 98 -28.93 -20.34 -4.21
C VAL A 98 -27.90 -21.17 -3.44
N GLY A 99 -27.47 -20.73 -2.26
CA GLY A 99 -26.52 -21.43 -1.40
C GLY A 99 -25.10 -21.46 -1.97
N ALA A 100 -24.75 -20.50 -2.82
CA ALA A 100 -23.38 -20.37 -3.29
C ALA A 100 -22.48 -19.97 -2.11
N SER A 101 -21.56 -20.86 -1.76
CA SER A 101 -20.48 -20.59 -0.80
C SER A 101 -19.13 -20.85 -1.47
N GLY A 102 -18.08 -20.17 -0.99
CA GLY A 102 -16.70 -20.36 -1.43
C GLY A 102 -16.08 -19.18 -2.20
N ALA A 103 -14.75 -19.16 -2.18
CA ALA A 103 -13.83 -18.01 -2.33
C ALA A 103 -14.33 -16.81 -3.15
N HIS A 104 -14.57 -15.72 -2.43
CA HIS A 104 -14.68 -14.37 -2.97
C HIS A 104 -13.73 -13.48 -2.20
N GLU A 105 -12.54 -13.27 -2.75
CA GLU A 105 -11.48 -12.61 -2.02
C GLU A 105 -11.48 -11.12 -2.37
N CYS A 106 -11.41 -10.25 -1.38
CA CYS A 106 -11.24 -8.82 -1.56
C CYS A 106 -10.42 -8.32 -0.38
N SER A 107 -9.61 -7.30 -0.62
CA SER A 107 -8.78 -6.72 0.44
C SER A 107 -8.84 -5.21 0.35
N THR A 108 -9.23 -4.59 1.46
CA THR A 108 -9.44 -3.14 1.61
C THR A 108 -8.49 -2.60 2.66
N VAL A 109 -7.84 -1.48 2.32
CA VAL A 109 -6.97 -0.72 3.21
C VAL A 109 -7.40 0.74 3.16
N VAL A 110 -7.78 1.27 4.31
CA VAL A 110 -8.03 2.69 4.52
C VAL A 110 -7.12 3.20 5.62
N HIS A 111 -6.57 4.39 5.44
CA HIS A 111 -5.87 5.13 6.47
C HIS A 111 -6.45 6.54 6.56
N VAL A 112 -6.88 6.94 7.75
CA VAL A 112 -7.32 8.30 8.10
C VAL A 112 -6.36 8.89 9.12
N GLY A 113 -5.98 10.15 8.97
CA GLY A 113 -5.01 10.80 9.85
C GLY A 113 -4.90 12.29 9.54
N GLU A 114 -3.78 12.92 9.90
CA GLU A 114 -3.48 14.28 9.47
C GLU A 114 -3.19 14.31 7.96
N GLY A 115 -4.12 14.90 7.18
CA GLY A 115 -4.04 14.99 5.73
C GLY A 115 -5.07 14.13 4.99
N SER A 116 -4.91 14.03 3.67
CA SER A 116 -5.85 13.30 2.81
C SER A 116 -5.84 11.79 3.13
N PRO A 117 -7.01 11.14 3.20
CA PRO A 117 -7.08 9.72 3.49
C PRO A 117 -6.50 8.90 2.34
N VAL A 118 -5.92 7.73 2.67
CA VAL A 118 -5.49 6.75 1.68
C VAL A 118 -6.49 5.60 1.69
N ALA A 119 -7.11 5.32 0.53
CA ALA A 119 -8.12 4.29 0.39
C ALA A 119 -7.83 3.43 -0.84
N VAL A 120 -7.49 2.16 -0.64
CA VAL A 120 -7.10 1.22 -1.70
C VAL A 120 -7.82 -0.10 -1.52
N GLN A 121 -8.26 -0.69 -2.63
CA GLN A 121 -8.89 -2.00 -2.65
C GLN A 121 -8.37 -2.85 -3.81
N ALA A 122 -8.09 -4.13 -3.54
CA ALA A 122 -7.99 -5.18 -4.55
C ALA A 122 -9.34 -5.91 -4.60
N TRP A 123 -9.98 -5.91 -5.77
CA TRP A 123 -11.25 -6.57 -6.02
C TRP A 123 -11.01 -7.90 -6.75
N ASP A 124 -11.23 -9.00 -6.06
CA ASP A 124 -11.12 -10.34 -6.63
C ASP A 124 -12.50 -10.91 -6.93
N TRP A 125 -12.60 -11.55 -8.09
CA TRP A 125 -13.86 -12.11 -8.59
C TRP A 125 -13.58 -13.16 -9.67
N TYR A 126 -14.64 -13.69 -10.28
CA TYR A 126 -14.51 -14.70 -11.33
C TYR A 126 -13.67 -14.16 -12.50
N ALA A 127 -12.59 -14.88 -12.85
CA ALA A 127 -11.67 -14.50 -13.93
C ALA A 127 -12.37 -14.34 -15.30
N ALA A 128 -13.47 -15.09 -15.50
CA ALA A 128 -14.31 -14.98 -16.69
C ALA A 128 -15.01 -13.61 -16.87
N LEU A 129 -14.99 -12.75 -15.84
CA LEU A 129 -15.57 -11.40 -15.85
C LEU A 129 -14.50 -10.29 -15.95
N SER A 130 -13.23 -10.63 -16.25
CA SER A 130 -12.13 -9.67 -16.41
C SER A 130 -12.37 -8.60 -17.47
N ASP A 131 -13.20 -8.89 -18.48
CA ASP A 131 -13.61 -7.94 -19.52
C ASP A 131 -15.00 -7.32 -19.28
N SER A 132 -15.64 -7.60 -18.14
CA SER A 132 -17.04 -7.20 -17.86
C SER A 132 -17.18 -5.94 -17.00
N TRP A 133 -16.11 -5.16 -16.80
CA TRP A 133 -16.13 -3.97 -15.95
C TRP A 133 -15.53 -2.71 -16.61
N LEU A 134 -15.91 -1.56 -16.06
CA LEU A 134 -15.48 -0.22 -16.47
C LEU A 134 -15.52 0.77 -15.30
N VAL A 135 -14.96 1.96 -15.50
CA VAL A 135 -15.20 3.14 -14.65
C VAL A 135 -16.32 3.99 -15.26
N TRP A 136 -17.36 4.25 -14.49
CA TRP A 136 -18.50 5.07 -14.90
C TRP A 136 -18.52 6.39 -14.13
N GLU A 137 -18.45 7.50 -14.87
CA GLU A 137 -18.61 8.87 -14.37
C GLU A 137 -20.04 9.38 -14.63
N ILE A 138 -20.66 9.91 -13.58
CA ILE A 138 -22.10 10.16 -13.50
C ILE A 138 -22.32 11.57 -12.97
N PRO A 139 -22.45 12.56 -13.87
CA PRO A 139 -22.82 13.91 -13.48
C PRO A 139 -24.28 13.96 -13.00
N HIS A 140 -24.52 14.60 -11.86
CA HIS A 140 -25.85 14.81 -11.30
C HIS A 140 -26.34 16.26 -11.51
N ALA A 141 -27.65 16.45 -11.43
CA ALA A 141 -28.30 17.73 -11.79
C ALA A 141 -27.93 18.90 -10.86
N ASP A 142 -27.57 18.61 -9.61
CA ASP A 142 -27.08 19.57 -8.61
C ASP A 142 -25.56 19.84 -8.73
N GLY A 143 -24.91 19.24 -9.73
CA GLY A 143 -23.52 19.51 -10.11
C GLY A 143 -22.47 18.59 -9.49
N HIS A 144 -22.83 17.71 -8.55
CA HIS A 144 -21.88 16.71 -8.07
C HIS A 144 -21.67 15.59 -9.10
N VAL A 145 -20.55 14.88 -8.99
CA VAL A 145 -20.22 13.75 -9.86
C VAL A 145 -19.96 12.51 -9.01
N THR A 146 -20.63 11.42 -9.33
CA THR A 146 -20.29 10.09 -8.83
C THR A 146 -19.39 9.40 -9.85
N THR A 147 -18.27 8.82 -9.41
CA THR A 147 -17.39 7.98 -10.22
C THR A 147 -17.30 6.60 -9.58
N THR A 148 -17.70 5.54 -10.29
CA THR A 148 -17.69 4.17 -9.77
C THR A 148 -17.00 3.21 -10.73
N LEU A 149 -16.14 2.34 -10.21
CA LEU A 149 -15.82 1.10 -10.91
C LEU A 149 -17.00 0.15 -10.73
N THR A 150 -17.57 -0.32 -11.83
CA THR A 150 -18.70 -1.24 -11.83
C THR A 150 -18.61 -2.22 -13.00
N GLU A 151 -19.52 -3.19 -13.05
CA GLU A 151 -19.68 -4.11 -14.16
C GLU A 151 -20.77 -3.63 -15.12
N TYR A 152 -20.66 -3.98 -16.40
CA TYR A 152 -21.63 -3.56 -17.41
C TYR A 152 -23.04 -4.00 -17.05
N GLY A 153 -23.92 -3.01 -16.81
CA GLY A 153 -25.32 -3.22 -16.43
C GLY A 153 -25.58 -3.18 -14.92
N ILE A 154 -24.54 -3.02 -14.09
CA ILE A 154 -24.66 -2.88 -12.63
C ILE A 154 -24.43 -1.43 -12.24
N LEU A 155 -25.33 -0.89 -11.41
CA LEU A 155 -25.44 0.54 -11.11
C LEU A 155 -24.20 1.12 -10.42
N GLY A 156 -23.61 0.40 -9.47
CA GLY A 156 -22.47 0.91 -8.72
C GLY A 156 -21.83 -0.14 -7.82
N LYS A 157 -20.63 0.16 -7.34
CA LYS A 157 -19.83 -0.72 -6.48
C LYS A 157 -18.77 0.08 -5.72
N ILE A 158 -17.50 0.01 -6.13
CA ILE A 158 -16.40 0.81 -5.55
C ILE A 158 -16.47 2.18 -6.20
N GLY A 159 -16.43 3.26 -5.42
CA GLY A 159 -16.61 4.59 -6.01
C GLY A 159 -16.33 5.75 -5.09
N VAL A 160 -16.45 6.94 -5.66
CA VAL A 160 -16.24 8.23 -5.02
C VAL A 160 -17.25 9.24 -5.54
N SER A 161 -17.64 10.18 -4.69
CA SER A 161 -18.50 11.31 -5.01
C SER A 161 -17.73 12.59 -4.74
N THR A 162 -17.89 13.60 -5.61
CA THR A 162 -17.30 14.95 -5.40
C THR A 162 -17.92 15.69 -4.19
N ARG A 163 -18.82 15.06 -3.45
CA ARG A 163 -19.30 15.49 -2.12
C ARG A 163 -18.36 15.10 -0.97
N GLY A 164 -17.16 14.61 -1.28
CA GLY A 164 -16.18 14.19 -0.28
C GLY A 164 -16.51 12.84 0.34
N LEU A 165 -17.15 11.93 -0.43
CA LEU A 165 -17.48 10.57 0.02
C LEU A 165 -16.80 9.53 -0.87
N GLY A 166 -16.16 8.54 -0.26
CA GLY A 166 -15.61 7.36 -0.91
C GLY A 166 -16.26 6.10 -0.35
N LEU A 167 -16.34 5.05 -1.18
CA LEU A 167 -16.87 3.76 -0.79
C LEU A 167 -16.03 2.62 -1.38
N LEU A 168 -15.54 1.75 -0.49
CA LEU A 168 -14.90 0.47 -0.79
C LEU A 168 -15.82 -0.68 -0.34
N PHE A 169 -15.62 -1.87 -0.89
CA PHE A 169 -16.62 -2.93 -0.87
C PHE A 169 -16.00 -4.30 -0.57
N ASN A 170 -16.52 -5.05 0.41
CA ASN A 170 -16.13 -6.45 0.61
C ASN A 170 -17.37 -7.31 0.82
N ILE A 171 -17.44 -8.46 0.16
CA ILE A 171 -18.49 -9.45 0.46
C ILE A 171 -18.17 -10.16 1.77
N LEU A 172 -19.21 -10.46 2.55
CA LEU A 172 -19.18 -11.20 3.82
C LEU A 172 -20.18 -12.36 3.74
N HIS A 173 -20.06 -13.34 4.66
CA HIS A 173 -20.97 -14.49 4.68
C HIS A 173 -21.45 -14.77 6.12
N HIS A 174 -22.75 -14.62 6.35
CA HIS A 174 -23.39 -14.94 7.62
C HIS A 174 -24.30 -16.16 7.46
N ASP A 175 -24.45 -16.97 8.52
CA ASP A 175 -25.34 -18.15 8.53
C ASP A 175 -26.84 -17.87 8.26
N GLN A 176 -27.24 -16.60 8.18
CA GLN A 176 -28.61 -16.14 7.89
C GLN A 176 -28.76 -15.60 6.46
N ASP A 177 -27.68 -15.57 5.68
CA ASP A 177 -27.72 -15.12 4.29
C ASP A 177 -28.61 -16.02 3.42
N GLY A 178 -29.17 -15.44 2.36
CA GLY A 178 -29.93 -16.16 1.34
C GLY A 178 -31.45 -16.23 1.57
N ALA A 179 -31.99 -15.52 2.56
CA ALA A 179 -33.43 -15.40 2.77
C ALA A 179 -34.11 -14.50 1.70
N GLY A 180 -34.24 -15.00 0.48
CA GLY A 180 -34.82 -14.27 -0.65
C GLY A 180 -33.96 -13.09 -1.11
N ILE A 181 -34.61 -12.04 -1.63
CA ILE A 181 -33.94 -10.81 -2.06
C ILE A 181 -34.30 -9.67 -1.11
N GLY A 182 -33.28 -9.20 -0.39
CA GLY A 182 -33.29 -7.95 0.37
C GLY A 182 -32.77 -6.79 -0.48
N ASP A 183 -32.42 -5.69 0.16
CA ASP A 183 -31.85 -4.51 -0.49
C ASP A 183 -30.51 -4.85 -1.15
N PRO A 184 -30.40 -4.77 -2.50
CA PRO A 184 -29.19 -5.22 -3.16
C PRO A 184 -28.00 -4.34 -2.83
N VAL A 185 -26.88 -4.95 -2.46
CA VAL A 185 -25.73 -4.22 -1.95
C VAL A 185 -25.11 -3.26 -2.97
N HIS A 186 -25.11 -3.60 -4.26
CA HIS A 186 -24.64 -2.72 -5.35
C HIS A 186 -25.51 -1.47 -5.50
N VAL A 187 -26.81 -1.60 -5.23
CA VAL A 187 -27.77 -0.48 -5.25
C VAL A 187 -27.62 0.38 -4.00
N LEU A 188 -27.39 -0.22 -2.83
CA LEU A 188 -27.06 0.52 -1.60
C LEU A 188 -25.76 1.33 -1.76
N ALA A 189 -24.71 0.73 -2.33
CA ALA A 189 -23.44 1.42 -2.61
C ALA A 189 -23.65 2.62 -3.53
N ARG A 190 -24.41 2.45 -4.62
CA ARG A 190 -24.74 3.55 -5.53
C ARG A 190 -25.59 4.63 -4.86
N ALA A 191 -26.61 4.25 -4.09
CA ALA A 191 -27.47 5.18 -3.39
C ALA A 191 -26.70 6.01 -2.34
N VAL A 192 -25.71 5.42 -1.66
CA VAL A 192 -24.82 6.18 -0.77
C VAL A 192 -24.03 7.22 -1.55
N LEU A 193 -23.38 6.83 -2.65
CA LEU A 193 -22.54 7.73 -3.45
C LEU A 193 -23.34 8.88 -4.11
N ASP A 194 -24.55 8.59 -4.59
CA ASP A 194 -25.41 9.56 -5.29
C ASP A 194 -26.21 10.47 -4.33
N GLU A 195 -26.67 9.95 -3.19
CA GLU A 195 -27.68 10.64 -2.38
C GLU A 195 -27.14 11.21 -1.06
N ALA A 196 -26.10 10.59 -0.47
CA ALA A 196 -25.59 11.06 0.82
C ALA A 196 -24.87 12.40 0.67
N THR A 197 -25.04 13.27 1.67
CA THR A 197 -24.35 14.57 1.74
C THR A 197 -23.11 14.53 2.63
N ASP A 198 -23.05 13.54 3.52
CA ASP A 198 -22.04 13.39 4.55
C ASP A 198 -22.04 11.95 5.07
N LEU A 199 -21.08 11.65 5.94
CA LEU A 199 -20.91 10.33 6.54
C LEU A 199 -22.15 9.87 7.32
N ASN A 200 -22.80 10.77 8.06
CA ASN A 200 -23.94 10.40 8.89
C ASN A 200 -25.16 10.03 8.05
N HIS A 201 -25.42 10.75 6.95
CA HIS A 201 -26.45 10.36 5.97
C HIS A 201 -26.16 8.99 5.35
N ALA A 202 -24.89 8.68 5.02
CA ALA A 202 -24.52 7.35 4.55
C ALA A 202 -24.81 6.28 5.60
N LEU A 203 -24.44 6.51 6.87
CA LEU A 203 -24.69 5.59 7.98
C LEU A 203 -26.19 5.36 8.25
N LEU A 204 -27.02 6.41 8.21
CA LEU A 204 -28.47 6.28 8.37
C LEU A 204 -29.09 5.42 7.27
N LYS A 205 -28.64 5.57 6.03
CA LYS A 205 -29.10 4.76 4.91
C LYS A 205 -28.69 3.29 5.07
N LEU A 206 -27.44 3.03 5.45
CA LEU A 206 -26.94 1.65 5.59
C LEU A 206 -27.49 0.94 6.83
N SER A 207 -27.62 1.63 7.96
CA SER A 207 -28.13 1.05 9.21
C SER A 207 -29.60 0.63 9.17
N THR A 208 -30.35 1.10 8.18
CA THR A 208 -31.78 0.77 7.99
C THR A 208 -32.03 -0.15 6.80
N ALA A 209 -30.97 -0.55 6.07
CA ALA A 209 -31.08 -1.44 4.93
C ALA A 209 -31.49 -2.85 5.37
N ALA A 210 -32.46 -3.42 4.68
CA ALA A 210 -32.93 -4.79 4.92
C ALA A 210 -32.25 -5.74 3.92
N VAL A 211 -30.98 -6.07 4.16
CA VAL A 211 -30.17 -6.91 3.28
C VAL A 211 -30.50 -8.40 3.45
N SER A 212 -30.35 -9.20 2.39
CA SER A 212 -30.44 -10.68 2.45
C SER A 212 -29.12 -11.39 2.17
N ALA A 213 -28.06 -10.63 1.90
CA ALA A 213 -26.70 -11.12 1.77
C ALA A 213 -25.74 -10.16 2.47
N SER A 214 -24.71 -10.71 3.10
CA SER A 214 -23.81 -9.94 3.94
C SER A 214 -22.72 -9.24 3.14
N SER A 215 -22.37 -8.02 3.54
CA SER A 215 -21.28 -7.25 2.92
C SER A 215 -20.80 -6.14 3.85
N SER A 216 -19.52 -5.81 3.76
CA SER A 216 -18.96 -4.56 4.30
C SER A 216 -18.97 -3.48 3.22
N LEU A 217 -19.52 -2.32 3.59
CA LEU A 217 -19.39 -1.06 2.86
C LEU A 217 -18.49 -0.14 3.69
N THR A 218 -17.24 -0.01 3.27
CA THR A 218 -16.28 0.88 3.92
C THR A 218 -16.44 2.28 3.35
N VAL A 219 -17.03 3.17 4.15
CA VAL A 219 -17.31 4.56 3.79
C VAL A 219 -16.19 5.45 4.32
N ILE A 220 -15.65 6.30 3.45
CA ILE A 220 -14.67 7.33 3.76
C ILE A 220 -15.33 8.68 3.53
N ALA A 221 -15.10 9.64 4.42
CA ALA A 221 -15.58 11.00 4.27
C ALA A 221 -14.43 12.00 4.47
N VAL A 222 -14.44 13.07 3.68
CA VAL A 222 -13.53 14.21 3.80
C VAL A 222 -14.35 15.49 3.77
N ALA A 223 -14.20 16.33 4.79
CA ALA A 223 -14.83 17.64 4.88
C ALA A 223 -13.96 18.58 5.72
N ASP A 224 -13.81 19.84 5.29
CA ASP A 224 -13.13 20.90 6.04
C ASP A 224 -11.71 20.54 6.54
N GLY A 225 -10.98 19.73 5.78
CA GLY A 225 -9.62 19.27 6.13
C GLY A 225 -9.57 18.12 7.15
N GLU A 226 -10.73 17.59 7.55
CA GLU A 226 -10.86 16.41 8.38
C GLU A 226 -11.25 15.19 7.54
N SER A 227 -10.83 13.99 7.98
CA SER A 227 -11.22 12.74 7.36
C SER A 227 -11.70 11.72 8.40
N ALA A 228 -12.68 10.91 8.00
CA ALA A 228 -13.22 9.82 8.80
C ALA A 228 -13.46 8.60 7.93
N ALA A 229 -13.36 7.40 8.51
CA ALA A 229 -13.67 6.16 7.83
C ALA A 229 -14.37 5.18 8.78
N ILE A 230 -15.24 4.35 8.21
CA ILE A 230 -15.97 3.32 8.93
C ILE A 230 -16.36 2.19 7.97
N SER A 231 -16.14 0.95 8.38
CA SER A 231 -16.65 -0.23 7.70
C SER A 231 -18.00 -0.60 8.30
N VAL A 232 -19.06 -0.48 7.51
CA VAL A 232 -20.42 -0.89 7.89
C VAL A 232 -20.65 -2.31 7.41
N GLU A 233 -20.68 -3.26 8.34
CA GLU A 233 -20.91 -4.68 8.07
C GLU A 233 -22.42 -4.95 8.10
N CYS A 234 -23.04 -4.88 6.92
CA CYS A 234 -24.47 -5.16 6.74
C CYS A 234 -24.70 -6.66 6.65
N ASN A 235 -25.62 -7.19 7.46
CA ASN A 235 -26.06 -8.58 7.41
C ASN A 235 -27.57 -8.68 7.73
N PRO A 236 -28.23 -9.82 7.47
CA PRO A 236 -29.66 -9.98 7.74
C PRO A 236 -30.07 -9.75 9.20
N GLY A 237 -29.15 -9.93 10.15
CA GLY A 237 -29.34 -9.70 11.58
C GLY A 237 -29.16 -8.24 12.02
N GLY A 238 -28.73 -7.34 11.13
CA GLY A 238 -28.51 -5.91 11.41
C GLY A 238 -27.15 -5.42 10.89
N VAL A 239 -26.73 -4.23 11.34
CA VAL A 239 -25.41 -3.69 10.99
C VAL A 239 -24.44 -3.79 12.16
N GLY A 240 -23.17 -4.02 11.83
CA GLY A 240 -22.04 -3.86 12.70
C GLY A 240 -21.06 -2.81 12.17
N TYR A 241 -20.14 -2.35 13.01
CA TYR A 241 -19.19 -1.31 12.67
C TYR A 241 -17.76 -1.72 13.02
N ALA A 242 -16.86 -1.60 12.06
CA ALA A 242 -15.42 -1.66 12.30
C ALA A 242 -14.82 -0.27 12.07
N LEU A 243 -14.04 0.18 13.05
CA LEU A 243 -13.42 1.51 13.08
C LEU A 243 -11.92 1.41 12.80
N PRO A 244 -11.29 2.51 12.31
CA PRO A 244 -9.84 2.61 12.27
C PRO A 244 -9.22 2.37 13.66
N ASP A 245 -8.02 1.80 13.68
CA ASP A 245 -7.24 1.64 14.91
C ASP A 245 -6.65 2.97 15.42
N ASP A 246 -5.91 2.93 16.53
CA ASP A 246 -5.29 4.12 17.14
C ASP A 246 -4.27 4.83 16.22
N ASN A 247 -3.80 4.17 15.16
CA ASN A 247 -2.93 4.76 14.14
C ASN A 247 -3.71 5.19 12.89
N GLY A 248 -5.05 5.15 12.94
CA GLY A 248 -5.91 5.54 11.83
C GLY A 248 -6.06 4.49 10.73
N LEU A 249 -5.59 3.27 10.94
CA LEU A 249 -5.64 2.19 9.94
C LEU A 249 -6.94 1.38 10.09
N LEU A 250 -7.72 1.32 9.02
CA LEU A 250 -8.89 0.44 8.88
C LEU A 250 -8.62 -0.58 7.78
N LEU A 251 -8.60 -1.85 8.14
CA LEU A 251 -8.39 -2.97 7.23
C LEU A 251 -9.68 -3.77 7.13
N HIS A 252 -9.95 -4.34 5.97
CA HIS A 252 -11.03 -5.31 5.81
C HIS A 252 -10.69 -6.37 4.77
N THR A 253 -11.13 -7.60 5.02
CA THR A 253 -11.03 -8.71 4.07
C THR A 253 -12.44 -9.28 3.83
N ASN A 254 -12.72 -10.55 4.13
CA ASN A 254 -14.02 -11.16 3.85
C ASN A 254 -14.69 -11.79 5.08
N HIS A 255 -14.13 -11.57 6.27
CA HIS A 255 -14.73 -12.00 7.54
C HIS A 255 -15.22 -10.79 8.34
N PHE A 256 -16.22 -10.99 9.16
CA PHE A 256 -16.76 -9.99 10.07
C PHE A 256 -15.73 -9.63 11.15
N LEU A 257 -15.58 -8.34 11.41
CA LEU A 257 -14.75 -7.79 12.49
C LEU A 257 -15.60 -7.38 13.70
N SER A 258 -16.91 -7.21 13.53
CA SER A 258 -17.81 -6.74 14.58
C SER A 258 -18.69 -7.85 15.17
N ASN A 259 -18.96 -7.73 16.48
CA ASN A 259 -19.86 -8.64 17.20
C ASN A 259 -21.30 -8.06 17.26
N PRO A 260 -22.34 -8.92 17.30
CA PRO A 260 -22.28 -10.38 17.40
C PRO A 260 -22.16 -11.11 16.05
N ALA A 261 -22.18 -10.40 14.90
CA ALA A 261 -22.16 -11.02 13.57
C ALA A 261 -20.96 -11.96 13.35
N ALA A 262 -19.78 -11.59 13.85
CA ALA A 262 -18.57 -12.43 13.79
C ALA A 262 -18.71 -13.81 14.46
N LEU A 263 -19.69 -14.02 15.36
CA LEU A 263 -19.96 -15.32 15.97
C LEU A 263 -20.68 -16.29 15.01
N HIS A 264 -21.24 -15.77 13.92
CA HIS A 264 -22.05 -16.46 12.93
C HIS A 264 -21.45 -16.38 11.51
N ASP A 265 -20.16 -16.07 11.44
CA ASP A 265 -19.41 -15.90 10.20
C ASP A 265 -19.10 -17.26 9.55
N ASP A 266 -19.71 -17.50 8.39
CA ASP A 266 -19.50 -18.70 7.59
C ASP A 266 -18.17 -18.67 6.81
N GLU A 267 -17.60 -17.48 6.55
CA GLU A 267 -16.34 -17.31 5.81
C GLU A 267 -15.18 -17.99 6.54
N LEU A 268 -15.18 -18.00 7.87
CA LEU A 268 -14.15 -18.68 8.67
C LEU A 268 -14.08 -20.20 8.40
N ARG A 269 -15.13 -20.78 7.83
CA ARG A 269 -15.19 -22.18 7.41
C ARG A 269 -14.95 -22.35 5.91
N THR A 270 -15.43 -21.43 5.07
CA THR A 270 -15.43 -21.59 3.60
C THR A 270 -14.31 -20.85 2.88
N GLY A 271 -13.74 -19.82 3.49
CA GLY A 271 -12.63 -19.00 2.98
C GLY A 271 -11.68 -18.54 4.10
N PRO A 272 -11.04 -19.46 4.86
CA PRO A 272 -10.25 -19.11 6.04
C PRO A 272 -8.96 -18.31 5.72
N ASP A 273 -8.56 -18.21 4.45
CA ASP A 273 -7.46 -17.35 3.98
C ASP A 273 -7.67 -15.88 4.35
N THR A 274 -8.93 -15.44 4.49
CA THR A 274 -9.35 -14.11 4.92
C THR A 274 -8.61 -13.63 6.18
N VAL A 275 -8.44 -14.52 7.16
CA VAL A 275 -7.76 -14.22 8.43
C VAL A 275 -6.27 -13.98 8.21
N VAL A 276 -5.64 -14.78 7.36
CA VAL A 276 -4.21 -14.66 7.06
C VAL A 276 -3.93 -13.45 6.17
N ARG A 277 -4.82 -13.13 5.23
CA ARG A 277 -4.77 -11.90 4.42
C ARG A 277 -4.84 -10.67 5.32
N TYR A 278 -5.82 -10.64 6.22
CA TYR A 278 -5.98 -9.55 7.18
C TYR A 278 -4.74 -9.37 8.07
N ASP A 279 -4.26 -10.44 8.70
CA ASP A 279 -3.07 -10.38 9.56
C ASP A 279 -1.79 -10.01 8.77
N THR A 280 -1.69 -10.42 7.50
CA THR A 280 -0.58 -10.03 6.63
C THR A 280 -0.59 -8.53 6.35
N LEU A 281 -1.75 -7.95 6.02
CA LEU A 281 -1.87 -6.50 5.85
C LEU A 281 -1.54 -5.75 7.14
N ARG A 282 -2.12 -6.20 8.27
CA ARG A 282 -1.86 -5.65 9.59
C ARG A 282 -0.37 -5.62 9.90
N ARG A 283 0.35 -6.73 9.69
CA ARG A 283 1.81 -6.80 9.94
C ARG A 283 2.63 -5.95 8.97
N ARG A 284 2.26 -5.88 7.69
CA ARG A 284 2.99 -5.13 6.67
C ARG A 284 2.80 -3.60 6.79
N LEU A 285 1.69 -3.17 7.38
CA LEU A 285 1.35 -1.77 7.61
C LEU A 285 1.55 -1.32 9.07
N ALA A 286 1.90 -2.24 9.97
CA ALA A 286 2.13 -1.92 11.39
C ALA A 286 3.13 -0.78 11.58
N GLY A 287 2.78 0.19 12.43
CA GLY A 287 3.61 1.34 12.78
C GLY A 287 3.68 2.43 11.70
N ARG A 288 2.92 2.32 10.60
CA ARG A 288 2.78 3.41 9.62
C ARG A 288 1.67 4.35 10.06
N THR A 289 1.99 5.63 10.18
CA THR A 289 1.05 6.69 10.60
C THR A 289 0.59 7.58 9.44
N THR A 290 1.19 7.44 8.25
CA THR A 290 0.83 8.14 7.00
C THR A 290 1.25 7.31 5.77
N PRO A 291 0.75 6.07 5.60
CA PRO A 291 1.15 5.21 4.50
C PRO A 291 0.74 5.82 3.15
N SER A 292 1.65 5.87 2.17
CA SER A 292 1.30 6.28 0.80
C SER A 292 0.58 5.17 0.03
N ILE A 293 -0.14 5.51 -1.04
CA ILE A 293 -0.77 4.51 -1.95
C ILE A 293 0.26 3.46 -2.42
N ALA A 294 1.48 3.87 -2.78
CA ALA A 294 2.54 2.94 -3.20
C ALA A 294 2.94 1.95 -2.08
N GLN A 295 2.99 2.41 -0.83
CA GLN A 295 3.28 1.56 0.32
C GLN A 295 2.13 0.59 0.61
N VAL A 296 0.88 1.03 0.45
CA VAL A 296 -0.30 0.16 0.56
C VAL A 296 -0.30 -0.90 -0.54
N LEU A 297 -0.06 -0.52 -1.80
CA LEU A 297 0.07 -1.45 -2.93
C LEU A 297 1.18 -2.48 -2.70
N THR A 298 2.33 -2.04 -2.16
CA THR A 298 3.43 -2.94 -1.77
C THR A 298 2.98 -3.92 -0.68
N ALA A 299 2.22 -3.45 0.32
CA ALA A 299 1.69 -4.31 1.36
C ALA A 299 0.72 -5.36 0.82
N MET A 300 -0.15 -4.98 -0.13
CA MET A 300 -1.12 -5.85 -0.80
C MET A 300 -0.49 -6.78 -1.84
N ASN A 301 0.74 -6.51 -2.31
CA ASN A 301 1.49 -7.39 -3.20
C ASN A 301 1.99 -8.65 -2.47
N SER A 302 1.12 -9.65 -2.30
CA SER A 302 1.43 -10.93 -1.68
C SER A 302 0.75 -12.06 -2.43
N HIS A 303 1.52 -13.11 -2.74
CA HIS A 303 1.07 -14.34 -3.40
C HIS A 303 1.13 -15.56 -2.46
N LEU A 304 1.28 -15.33 -1.14
CA LEU A 304 1.62 -16.36 -0.15
C LEU A 304 0.60 -17.51 -0.07
N LEU A 305 -0.66 -17.26 -0.41
CA LEU A 305 -1.78 -18.19 -0.23
C LEU A 305 -2.28 -18.79 -1.54
N GLY A 306 -1.51 -18.69 -2.63
CA GLY A 306 -1.93 -19.18 -3.95
C GLY A 306 -3.19 -18.45 -4.43
N GLY A 307 -4.25 -19.20 -4.72
CA GLY A 307 -5.57 -18.64 -5.06
C GLY A 307 -6.20 -17.79 -3.94
N GLY A 308 -5.73 -17.96 -2.70
CA GLY A 308 -6.17 -17.28 -1.47
C GLY A 308 -5.50 -15.94 -1.15
N ALA A 309 -4.72 -15.39 -2.08
CA ALA A 309 -3.71 -14.37 -1.76
C ALA A 309 -4.22 -12.93 -1.93
N LEU A 310 -3.57 -11.97 -1.24
CA LEU A 310 -3.89 -10.53 -1.35
C LEU A 310 -3.80 -10.00 -2.80
N CYS A 311 -2.95 -10.62 -3.62
CA CYS A 311 -2.94 -10.49 -5.06
C CYS A 311 -3.32 -11.86 -5.65
N CYS A 312 -4.60 -12.05 -5.91
CA CYS A 312 -5.19 -13.30 -6.38
C CYS A 312 -4.93 -13.49 -7.88
N HIS A 313 -4.56 -14.70 -8.30
CA HIS A 313 -4.36 -15.07 -9.71
C HIS A 313 -5.11 -16.34 -10.04
N ALA A 314 -5.70 -16.38 -11.24
CA ALA A 314 -6.47 -17.53 -11.70
C ALA A 314 -5.64 -18.81 -11.71
N ASP A 315 -6.12 -19.83 -11.00
CA ASP A 315 -5.56 -21.17 -11.08
C ASP A 315 -6.09 -21.88 -12.33
N SER A 316 -5.27 -21.89 -13.38
CA SER A 316 -5.56 -22.56 -14.65
C SER A 316 -5.87 -24.07 -14.54
N THR A 317 -5.59 -24.71 -13.40
CA THR A 317 -5.93 -26.12 -13.16
C THR A 317 -7.41 -26.32 -12.77
N LEU A 318 -8.10 -25.26 -12.35
CA LEU A 318 -9.53 -25.28 -12.03
C LEU A 318 -10.40 -25.04 -13.26
N PRO A 319 -11.66 -25.50 -13.28
CA PRO A 319 -12.64 -25.08 -14.28
C PRO A 319 -12.85 -23.57 -14.27
N SER A 320 -13.17 -22.95 -15.40
CA SER A 320 -13.36 -21.49 -15.51
C SER A 320 -14.38 -20.91 -14.53
N THR A 321 -15.40 -21.69 -14.15
CA THR A 321 -16.42 -21.30 -13.15
C THR A 321 -15.92 -21.36 -11.70
N GLY A 322 -14.70 -21.84 -11.46
CA GLY A 322 -14.03 -21.86 -10.16
C GLY A 322 -12.72 -21.05 -10.13
N GLN A 323 -12.38 -20.36 -11.22
CA GLN A 323 -11.20 -19.50 -11.28
C GLN A 323 -11.53 -18.09 -10.79
N PHE A 324 -10.77 -17.65 -9.78
CA PHE A 324 -10.82 -16.30 -9.22
C PHE A 324 -9.50 -15.59 -9.47
N GLU A 325 -9.55 -14.28 -9.67
CA GLU A 325 -8.37 -13.44 -9.79
C GLU A 325 -8.69 -12.01 -9.33
N THR A 326 -7.66 -11.23 -8.99
CA THR A 326 -7.81 -9.79 -8.78
C THR A 326 -8.10 -9.10 -10.12
N LEU A 327 -9.34 -8.73 -10.36
CA LEU A 327 -9.76 -8.09 -11.63
C LEU A 327 -9.34 -6.62 -11.69
N ALA A 328 -9.38 -5.93 -10.56
CA ALA A 328 -9.00 -4.53 -10.47
C ALA A 328 -8.36 -4.18 -9.12
N THR A 329 -7.37 -3.29 -9.16
CA THR A 329 -6.84 -2.59 -7.99
C THR A 329 -7.24 -1.13 -8.08
N VAL A 330 -7.99 -0.65 -7.10
CA VAL A 330 -8.64 0.67 -7.08
C VAL A 330 -8.04 1.51 -5.98
N ALA A 331 -7.72 2.77 -6.26
CA ALA A 331 -7.39 3.77 -5.25
C ALA A 331 -8.30 4.99 -5.40
N LEU A 332 -8.85 5.45 -4.27
CA LEU A 332 -9.71 6.62 -4.20
C LEU A 332 -8.93 7.83 -3.70
N ASP A 333 -9.07 8.96 -4.39
CA ASP A 333 -8.76 10.28 -3.87
C ASP A 333 -10.09 10.94 -3.52
N VAL A 334 -10.50 10.77 -2.26
CA VAL A 334 -11.82 11.22 -1.77
C VAL A 334 -11.91 12.74 -1.71
N GLU A 335 -10.79 13.42 -1.45
CA GLU A 335 -10.72 14.87 -1.42
C GLU A 335 -10.87 15.47 -2.82
N ALA A 336 -10.17 14.90 -3.82
CA ALA A 336 -10.32 15.32 -5.22
C ALA A 336 -11.62 14.80 -5.87
N GLY A 337 -12.31 13.85 -5.24
CA GLY A 337 -13.47 13.19 -5.82
C GLY A 337 -13.13 12.33 -7.04
N THR A 338 -11.93 11.74 -7.07
CA THR A 338 -11.44 10.96 -8.23
C THR A 338 -11.09 9.52 -7.86
N LEU A 339 -11.19 8.65 -8.86
CA LEU A 339 -10.94 7.21 -8.74
C LEU A 339 -9.91 6.80 -9.78
N THR A 340 -8.90 6.05 -9.34
CA THR A 340 -7.97 5.37 -10.23
C THR A 340 -8.21 3.87 -10.15
N ALA A 341 -8.33 3.22 -11.30
CA ALA A 341 -8.49 1.77 -11.38
C ALA A 341 -7.46 1.20 -12.34
N HIS A 342 -6.72 0.21 -11.85
CA HIS A 342 -5.77 -0.58 -12.60
C HIS A 342 -6.34 -1.97 -12.86
N ALA A 343 -6.32 -2.43 -14.10
CA ALA A 343 -6.73 -3.79 -14.44
C ALA A 343 -5.69 -4.80 -13.93
N GLY A 344 -6.13 -5.73 -13.08
CA GLY A 344 -5.26 -6.70 -12.40
C GLY A 344 -4.91 -6.32 -10.96
N GLY A 345 -4.13 -7.20 -10.32
CA GLY A 345 -3.72 -7.04 -8.92
C GLY A 345 -2.53 -6.10 -8.68
N PRO A 346 -2.22 -5.82 -7.40
CA PRO A 346 -1.15 -4.92 -7.00
C PRO A 346 0.21 -5.24 -7.63
N CYS A 347 0.50 -6.51 -7.92
CA CYS A 347 1.78 -6.95 -8.52
C CYS A 347 2.05 -6.39 -9.92
N THR A 348 1.01 -5.93 -10.62
CA THR A 348 1.13 -5.32 -11.96
C THR A 348 0.86 -3.81 -11.96
N HIS A 349 0.53 -3.24 -10.80
CA HIS A 349 0.17 -1.83 -10.68
C HIS A 349 1.41 -0.94 -10.91
N PRO A 350 1.37 0.12 -11.75
CA PRO A 350 2.54 0.95 -12.06
C PRO A 350 3.14 1.67 -10.84
N LEU A 351 2.29 2.10 -9.90
CA LEU A 351 2.73 2.69 -8.62
C LEU A 351 3.20 1.66 -7.59
N ASN A 352 3.08 0.36 -7.87
CA ASN A 352 3.68 -0.64 -7.01
C ASN A 352 5.18 -0.65 -7.28
N THR A 353 5.91 0.08 -6.45
CA THR A 353 7.36 0.24 -6.56
C THR A 353 8.13 -0.97 -6.04
N THR A 354 7.50 -2.15 -5.89
CA THR A 354 8.19 -3.38 -5.51
C THR A 354 9.34 -3.57 -6.51
N PRO A 355 10.61 -3.33 -6.13
CA PRO A 355 11.71 -3.74 -6.98
C PRO A 355 11.64 -5.27 -7.02
N PRO A 356 12.01 -5.93 -8.13
CA PRO A 356 12.27 -7.37 -8.08
C PRO A 356 13.15 -7.67 -6.87
N LEU A 357 12.91 -8.80 -6.19
CA LEU A 357 13.63 -9.25 -4.98
C LEU A 357 15.15 -9.04 -5.10
N GLU A 358 15.63 -7.86 -4.75
CA GLU A 358 17.04 -7.52 -4.62
C GLU A 358 17.27 -7.10 -3.18
N THR A 359 17.99 -7.99 -2.49
CA THR A 359 18.92 -7.75 -1.38
C THR A 359 18.52 -6.67 -0.40
N ARG A 360 18.10 -7.06 0.82
CA ARG A 360 18.10 -6.17 1.99
C ARG A 360 19.42 -5.38 2.01
N MET A 361 19.38 -4.11 1.64
CA MET A 361 20.55 -3.25 1.80
C MET A 361 20.77 -3.06 3.29
N LEU A 362 21.97 -3.39 3.73
CA LEU A 362 22.44 -3.18 5.09
C LEU A 362 22.36 -1.69 5.42
N ASN A 363 21.47 -1.31 6.33
CA ASN A 363 21.35 0.07 6.81
C ASN A 363 22.40 0.34 7.90
N LEU A 364 23.67 0.52 7.49
CA LEU A 364 24.75 0.94 8.39
C LEU A 364 24.47 2.37 8.87
N LYS A 365 24.48 2.59 10.19
CA LYS A 365 24.22 3.92 10.77
C LYS A 365 25.42 4.87 10.64
N ARG A 366 26.61 4.37 10.97
CA ARG A 366 27.91 5.05 10.93
C ARG A 366 29.04 4.02 11.08
N ILE A 367 30.28 4.45 10.88
CA ILE A 367 31.46 3.73 11.37
C ILE A 367 31.50 3.94 12.90
N ASP A 368 31.59 2.86 13.67
CA ASP A 368 31.61 2.94 15.13
C ASP A 368 33.03 3.11 15.68
N ASN A 369 33.94 2.24 15.26
CA ASN A 369 35.33 2.24 15.68
C ASN A 369 36.27 1.79 14.55
N MET A 370 37.56 1.92 14.84
CA MET A 370 38.66 1.47 14.03
C MET A 370 39.78 0.97 14.94
N ASP A 371 40.48 -0.09 14.52
CA ASP A 371 41.49 -0.72 15.36
C ASP A 371 42.86 -0.68 14.68
N ILE A 372 43.90 -0.38 15.45
CA ILE A 372 45.30 -0.53 15.05
C ILE A 372 46.02 -1.46 16.01
N LEU A 373 46.92 -2.27 15.45
CA LEU A 373 47.71 -3.25 16.19
C LEU A 373 49.16 -2.77 16.24
N THR A 374 49.76 -2.78 17.43
CA THR A 374 51.13 -2.29 17.65
C THR A 374 51.92 -3.20 18.59
N LYS A 375 53.26 -3.17 18.47
CA LYS A 375 54.15 -3.77 19.47
C LYS A 375 54.33 -2.89 20.71
N ASP A 376 54.04 -1.59 20.59
CA ASP A 376 54.25 -0.60 21.64
C ASP A 376 53.03 0.32 21.80
N VAL A 377 52.07 -0.14 22.60
CA VAL A 377 50.83 0.61 22.89
C VAL A 377 51.15 1.95 23.53
N GLN A 378 52.15 2.03 24.40
CA GLN A 378 52.50 3.26 25.09
C GLN A 378 53.03 4.31 24.10
N ALA A 379 53.86 3.91 23.14
CA ALA A 379 54.35 4.83 22.11
C ALA A 379 53.20 5.45 21.29
N LEU A 380 52.20 4.64 20.91
CA LEU A 380 51.02 5.15 20.20
C LEU A 380 50.12 6.00 21.09
N VAL A 381 49.97 5.67 22.37
CA VAL A 381 49.23 6.51 23.33
C VAL A 381 49.90 7.87 23.51
N ASP A 382 51.22 7.89 23.73
CA ASP A 382 51.99 9.12 23.88
C ASP A 382 51.90 9.99 22.61
N PHE A 383 51.76 9.36 21.44
CA PHE A 383 51.55 10.05 20.19
C PHE A 383 50.12 10.59 20.05
N TYR A 384 49.10 9.73 20.03
CA TYR A 384 47.71 10.16 19.77
C TYR A 384 47.16 11.04 20.89
N HIS A 385 47.35 10.67 22.15
CA HIS A 385 46.89 11.47 23.28
C HIS A 385 47.85 12.63 23.59
N GLY A 386 49.15 12.36 23.64
CA GLY A 386 50.14 13.35 24.07
C GLY A 386 50.55 14.35 22.99
N THR A 387 50.84 13.86 21.77
CA THR A 387 51.32 14.71 20.66
C THR A 387 50.17 15.33 19.88
N LEU A 388 49.12 14.57 19.53
CA LEU A 388 47.97 15.10 18.80
C LEU A 388 46.88 15.68 19.72
N GLY A 389 46.98 15.47 21.04
CA GLY A 389 46.04 16.06 22.00
C GLY A 389 44.65 15.42 22.00
N LEU A 390 44.49 14.22 21.43
CA LEU A 390 43.20 13.56 21.33
C LEU A 390 42.76 12.99 22.68
N PRO A 391 41.50 13.15 23.11
CA PRO A 391 41.05 12.64 24.39
C PRO A 391 40.95 11.11 24.38
N PHE A 392 40.97 10.52 25.57
CA PHE A 392 40.63 9.11 25.73
C PHE A 392 39.11 8.93 25.66
N HIS A 393 38.66 7.92 24.92
CA HIS A 393 37.26 7.49 24.91
C HIS A 393 36.91 6.70 26.18
N LEU A 394 37.86 5.89 26.68
CA LEU A 394 37.77 5.13 27.92
C LEU A 394 39.02 5.38 28.78
N PRO A 395 38.94 5.30 30.12
CA PRO A 395 40.11 5.45 30.99
C PRO A 395 41.28 4.56 30.53
N TYR A 396 42.45 5.15 30.34
CA TYR A 396 43.65 4.42 29.95
C TYR A 396 44.35 3.81 31.16
N GLU A 397 44.53 2.48 31.11
CA GLU A 397 45.23 1.70 32.11
C GLU A 397 46.43 1.01 31.43
N PRO A 398 47.68 1.47 31.66
CA PRO A 398 48.86 0.94 30.94
C PRO A 398 49.06 -0.58 31.08
N ASP A 399 48.63 -1.15 32.20
CA ASP A 399 48.77 -2.58 32.51
C ASP A 399 47.82 -3.48 31.67
N GLU A 400 46.78 -2.90 31.06
CA GLU A 400 45.82 -3.64 30.23
C GLU A 400 46.30 -3.84 28.78
N GLU A 401 47.39 -3.18 28.38
CA GLU A 401 48.02 -3.32 27.05
C GLU A 401 47.07 -3.00 25.86
N TRP A 402 46.12 -2.08 26.06
CA TRP A 402 45.31 -1.48 25.01
C TRP A 402 44.86 -0.05 25.41
N ALA A 403 44.41 0.73 24.43
CA ALA A 403 43.85 2.07 24.68
C ALA A 403 42.69 2.36 23.73
N ALA A 404 41.78 3.25 24.15
CA ALA A 404 40.73 3.81 23.29
C ALA A 404 40.87 5.33 23.21
N ILE A 405 41.22 5.84 22.03
CA ILE A 405 41.34 7.26 21.72
C ILE A 405 40.08 7.72 20.99
N ASP A 406 39.53 8.85 21.40
CA ASP A 406 38.37 9.46 20.77
C ASP A 406 38.82 10.38 19.62
N PHE A 407 38.46 10.03 18.38
CA PHE A 407 38.72 10.87 17.19
C PHE A 407 37.59 11.88 16.94
N GLY A 408 36.60 11.96 17.84
CA GLY A 408 35.44 12.85 17.76
C GLY A 408 34.28 12.24 16.97
N ASN A 409 34.55 11.60 15.82
CA ASN A 409 33.53 10.96 14.98
C ASN A 409 33.57 9.42 14.99
N LEU A 410 34.66 8.83 15.51
CA LEU A 410 34.83 7.39 15.73
C LEU A 410 35.81 7.16 16.89
N THR A 411 35.83 5.93 17.43
CA THR A 411 36.84 5.51 18.41
C THR A 411 37.99 4.78 17.73
N LEU A 412 39.23 5.21 17.97
CA LEU A 412 40.42 4.43 17.65
C LEU A 412 40.75 3.51 18.83
N TYR A 413 40.73 2.19 18.63
CA TYR A 413 41.32 1.25 19.56
C TYR A 413 42.76 0.90 19.16
N ILE A 414 43.65 0.93 20.13
CA ILE A 414 45.04 0.51 20.00
C ILE A 414 45.18 -0.78 20.78
N PHE A 415 45.58 -1.86 20.12
CA PHE A 415 45.79 -3.17 20.77
C PHE A 415 47.23 -3.63 20.61
N LYS A 416 47.77 -4.24 21.66
CA LYS A 416 49.07 -4.89 21.59
C LYS A 416 49.01 -6.13 20.69
N SER A 417 50.00 -6.28 19.81
CA SER A 417 50.24 -7.47 18.99
C SER A 417 51.73 -7.76 18.88
N GLU A 418 52.12 -9.02 19.10
CA GLU A 418 53.51 -9.48 18.98
C GLU A 418 53.77 -10.26 17.68
N VAL A 419 52.75 -10.45 16.85
CA VAL A 419 52.80 -11.31 15.67
C VAL A 419 53.04 -10.48 14.40
N GLY A 420 54.00 -10.90 13.58
CA GLY A 420 54.27 -10.31 12.26
C GLY A 420 55.33 -9.19 12.25
N GLU A 421 55.64 -8.73 11.04
CA GLU A 421 56.45 -7.53 10.77
C GLU A 421 55.54 -6.42 10.25
N HIS A 422 55.95 -5.15 10.44
CA HIS A 422 55.22 -4.02 9.86
C HIS A 422 55.17 -4.14 8.35
N ALA A 423 54.03 -3.79 7.77
CA ALA A 423 53.93 -3.61 6.34
C ALA A 423 54.90 -2.49 5.89
N PRO A 424 55.41 -2.53 4.64
CA PRO A 424 56.16 -1.41 4.08
C PRO A 424 55.38 -0.10 4.25
N ARG A 425 56.07 0.95 4.70
CA ARG A 425 55.46 2.27 4.89
C ARG A 425 54.82 2.76 3.59
N ARG A 426 53.66 3.39 3.73
CA ARG A 426 52.99 4.09 2.63
C ARG A 426 53.81 5.30 2.20
N THR A 427 53.71 5.67 0.93
CA THR A 427 54.27 6.91 0.37
C THR A 427 53.14 7.87 0.02
N ALA A 428 53.47 9.13 -0.23
CA ALA A 428 52.52 10.13 -0.73
C ALA A 428 52.07 9.89 -2.20
N VAL A 429 52.55 8.82 -2.85
CA VAL A 429 52.24 8.46 -4.23
C VAL A 429 51.44 7.16 -4.24
N ASN A 430 50.10 7.27 -4.29
CA ASN A 430 49.20 6.11 -4.15
C ASN A 430 49.53 4.90 -5.06
N PRO A 431 49.95 5.07 -6.33
CA PRO A 431 50.36 3.94 -7.18
C PRO A 431 51.55 3.12 -6.66
N ASP A 432 52.36 3.66 -5.76
CA ASP A 432 53.51 2.98 -5.18
C ASP A 432 53.12 2.12 -3.95
N ASN A 433 51.90 2.28 -3.44
CA ASN A 433 51.41 1.62 -2.24
C ASN A 433 50.71 0.28 -2.57
N ALA A 434 50.94 -0.74 -1.73
CA ALA A 434 50.22 -2.02 -1.84
C ALA A 434 48.70 -1.85 -1.60
N PRO A 435 47.81 -2.67 -2.21
CA PRO A 435 46.37 -2.60 -1.95
C PRO A 435 46.04 -2.78 -0.46
N GLY A 436 45.13 -1.95 0.07
CA GLY A 436 44.67 -2.00 1.45
C GLY A 436 44.25 -0.62 1.96
N LEU A 437 44.14 -0.50 3.28
CA LEU A 437 43.97 0.78 3.96
C LEU A 437 45.23 1.64 3.73
N ASP A 438 45.04 2.86 3.26
CA ASP A 438 46.13 3.76 2.87
C ASP A 438 46.46 4.77 3.97
N SER A 439 45.47 5.51 4.47
CA SER A 439 45.69 6.56 5.46
C SER A 439 44.41 7.00 6.17
N PHE A 440 44.59 7.81 7.21
CA PHE A 440 43.53 8.59 7.88
C PHE A 440 43.85 10.07 7.87
N ALA A 441 42.82 10.91 7.97
CA ALA A 441 42.97 12.35 7.94
C ALA A 441 42.25 12.99 9.14
N PHE A 442 42.90 13.97 9.75
CA PHE A 442 42.32 14.85 10.75
C PHE A 442 42.07 16.22 10.13
N GLU A 443 40.82 16.68 10.24
CA GLU A 443 40.45 18.03 9.84
C GLU A 443 41.03 19.04 10.83
N VAL A 444 41.62 20.13 10.30
CA VAL A 444 42.17 21.23 11.09
C VAL A 444 41.64 22.56 10.56
N ASP A 445 41.43 23.52 11.47
CA ASP A 445 40.93 24.85 11.12
C ASP A 445 41.95 25.66 10.31
N ASP A 446 43.24 25.50 10.61
CA ASP A 446 44.36 26.17 9.94
C ASP A 446 45.54 25.19 9.78
N LEU A 447 45.90 24.90 8.53
CA LEU A 447 46.99 23.96 8.24
C LEU A 447 48.37 24.52 8.60
N ASP A 448 48.59 25.84 8.48
CA ASP A 448 49.89 26.45 8.78
C ASP A 448 50.21 26.40 10.27
N GLU A 449 49.23 26.70 11.13
CA GLU A 449 49.38 26.59 12.58
C GLU A 449 49.62 25.15 13.03
N SER A 450 48.86 24.21 12.43
CA SER A 450 48.97 22.78 12.74
C SER A 450 50.30 22.20 12.29
N GLU A 451 50.79 22.55 11.10
CA GLU A 451 52.13 22.15 10.62
C GLU A 451 53.23 22.71 11.54
N ALA A 452 53.16 23.99 11.91
CA ALA A 452 54.13 24.60 12.80
C ALA A 452 54.15 23.95 14.20
N TYR A 453 53.00 23.49 14.69
CA TYR A 453 52.91 22.77 15.96
C TYR A 453 53.53 21.36 15.88
N LEU A 454 53.32 20.64 14.77
CA LEU A 454 53.79 19.28 14.58
C LEU A 454 55.24 19.18 14.09
N ASP A 455 55.78 20.27 13.53
CA ASP A 455 57.17 20.33 13.08
C ASP A 455 58.16 19.96 14.21
N GLY A 456 58.98 18.96 13.94
CA GLY A 456 59.93 18.39 14.91
C GLY A 456 59.32 17.39 15.90
N LYS A 457 58.00 17.16 15.88
CA LYS A 457 57.31 16.13 16.68
C LYS A 457 56.90 14.91 15.86
N VAL A 458 56.72 15.08 14.54
CA VAL A 458 56.31 14.02 13.62
C VAL A 458 57.32 13.82 12.49
N GLU A 459 57.31 12.64 11.88
CA GLU A 459 58.03 12.38 10.64
C GLU A 459 57.10 12.69 9.44
N TRP A 460 57.36 13.79 8.74
CA TRP A 460 56.60 14.13 7.53
C TRP A 460 56.91 13.18 6.38
N VAL A 461 55.88 12.70 5.68
CA VAL A 461 56.03 11.81 4.52
C VAL A 461 56.42 12.59 3.27
N ASP A 462 55.82 13.77 3.07
CA ASP A 462 56.08 14.64 1.90
C ASP A 462 55.80 16.11 2.24
N GLN A 463 56.02 16.98 1.26
CA GLN A 463 55.62 18.38 1.29
C GLN A 463 54.10 18.52 1.32
N ARG A 464 53.64 19.72 1.67
CA ARG A 464 52.23 20.12 1.60
C ARG A 464 51.69 19.96 0.18
N ILE A 465 50.48 19.45 0.07
CA ILE A 465 49.77 19.24 -1.18
C ILE A 465 48.53 20.13 -1.20
N GLU A 466 48.29 20.80 -2.33
CA GLU A 466 47.03 21.45 -2.65
C GLU A 466 46.31 20.67 -3.74
N TRP A 467 45.09 20.23 -3.45
CA TRP A 467 44.28 19.47 -4.40
C TRP A 467 42.93 20.16 -4.63
N LYS A 468 42.51 20.25 -5.90
CA LYS A 468 41.28 20.93 -6.30
C LYS A 468 40.36 19.94 -7.03
N HIS A 469 39.14 19.79 -6.53
CA HIS A 469 38.12 18.96 -7.16
C HIS A 469 37.32 19.78 -8.20
N PRO A 470 36.82 19.17 -9.29
CA PRO A 470 35.93 19.84 -10.24
C PRO A 470 34.64 20.43 -9.66
N SER A 471 34.21 20.01 -8.46
CA SER A 471 33.06 20.62 -7.75
C SER A 471 33.35 22.01 -7.17
N GLY A 472 34.60 22.47 -7.24
CA GLY A 472 35.06 23.72 -6.62
C GLY A 472 35.57 23.55 -5.19
N THR A 473 35.26 22.42 -4.53
CA THR A 473 35.89 22.03 -3.27
C THR A 473 37.40 21.83 -3.48
N TRP A 474 38.21 22.35 -2.57
CA TRP A 474 39.65 22.10 -2.58
C TRP A 474 40.16 21.84 -1.17
N TYR A 475 41.32 21.20 -1.07
CA TYR A 475 41.93 20.81 0.19
C TYR A 475 43.39 21.24 0.19
N ARG A 476 43.86 21.69 1.35
CA ARG A 476 45.28 21.72 1.68
C ARG A 476 45.53 20.58 2.65
N TYR A 477 46.58 19.79 2.45
CA TYR A 477 46.90 18.72 3.39
C TYR A 477 48.37 18.34 3.37
N ARG A 478 48.81 17.69 4.44
CA ARG A 478 50.18 17.19 4.55
C ARG A 478 50.24 15.85 5.29
N PRO A 479 50.88 14.82 4.70
CA PRO A 479 51.01 13.51 5.32
C PRO A 479 52.19 13.42 6.29
N PHE A 480 52.01 12.72 7.40
CA PHE A 480 53.05 12.34 8.39
C PHE A 480 52.83 10.90 8.88
N PHE A 481 53.84 10.34 9.55
CA PHE A 481 53.74 9.02 10.17
C PHE A 481 53.43 9.11 11.67
N ASP A 482 52.67 8.13 12.16
CA ASP A 482 52.69 7.76 13.57
C ASP A 482 53.96 6.94 13.93
N PRO A 483 54.19 6.61 15.21
CA PRO A 483 55.37 5.83 15.63
C PRO A 483 55.52 4.46 14.95
N ASP A 484 54.42 3.86 14.51
CA ASP A 484 54.39 2.55 13.84
C ASP A 484 54.51 2.67 12.32
N GLY A 485 54.59 3.89 11.78
CA GLY A 485 54.70 4.16 10.35
C GLY A 485 53.35 4.15 9.61
N ASN A 486 52.23 4.19 10.31
CA ASN A 486 50.92 4.42 9.70
C ASN A 486 50.83 5.86 9.19
N MET A 487 50.35 6.03 7.96
CA MET A 487 50.26 7.35 7.34
C MET A 487 48.99 8.07 7.77
N LEU A 488 49.17 9.28 8.30
CA LEU A 488 48.12 10.19 8.74
C LEU A 488 48.24 11.50 7.97
N TYR A 489 47.14 12.22 7.84
CA TYR A 489 47.09 13.57 7.26
C TYR A 489 46.51 14.55 8.27
N ILE A 490 47.00 15.78 8.24
CA ILE A 490 46.21 16.94 8.63
C ILE A 490 45.67 17.60 7.36
N THR A 491 44.39 17.94 7.35
CA THR A 491 43.67 18.43 6.18
C THR A 491 42.86 19.68 6.52
N GLU A 492 42.97 20.72 5.73
CA GLU A 492 42.14 21.93 5.79
C GLU A 492 41.21 21.92 4.55
N PRO A 493 39.94 21.52 4.71
CA PRO A 493 38.97 21.51 3.63
C PRO A 493 38.44 22.92 3.36
N HIS A 494 38.33 23.25 2.08
CA HIS A 494 37.68 24.47 1.59
C HIS A 494 36.50 24.08 0.71
N PRO A 495 35.33 23.80 1.32
CA PRO A 495 34.11 23.51 0.58
C PRO A 495 33.67 24.72 -0.24
N THR A 496 33.05 24.45 -1.38
CA THR A 496 32.26 25.47 -2.09
C THR A 496 30.99 25.71 -1.28
N ASP A 497 30.68 26.97 -0.97
CA ASP A 497 29.40 27.35 -0.36
C ASP A 497 28.26 26.73 -1.19
N ALA A 498 27.44 25.89 -0.56
CA ALA A 498 26.30 25.22 -1.19
C ALA A 498 25.07 26.14 -1.26
#